data_AF-A0A535ZGC6-F1
#
_entry.id   AF-A0A535ZGC6-F1
#
_cell.length_a   1.000
_cell.length_b   1.000
_cell.length_c   1.000
_cell.angle_alpha   90.00
_cell.angle_beta   90.00
_cell.angle_gamma   90.00
#
_symmetry.space_group_name_H-M   'P 1'
#
loop_
_entity.id
_entity.type
_entity.pdbx_description
1 polymer ?
#
loop_
_entity_poly.entity_id
_entity_poly.type
_entity_poly.pdbx_seq_one_letter_code
_entity_poly.pdbx_strand_id
1 'polypeptide(L)' 'IAKEALASGKTIRQVARERTKLAPEELDRLLDPSRMTQPGLEMGPAGG' A
#
# COMPACT_ATOMS: atom_id res chain seq x y z
N ILE A 1 9.23 3.17 3.64
CA ILE A 1 8.49 2.01 4.22
C ILE A 1 9.21 0.69 3.93
N ALA A 2 9.35 0.22 2.68
CA ALA A 2 9.97 -1.08 2.38
C ALA A 2 11.40 -1.28 2.91
N LYS A 3 12.28 -0.29 2.69
CA LYS A 3 13.66 -0.31 3.22
C LYS A 3 13.71 -0.44 4.75
N GLU A 4 12.77 0.20 5.44
CA GLU A 4 12.69 0.23 6.89
C GLU A 4 12.06 -1.05 7.45
N ALA A 5 11.04 -1.59 6.78
CA ALA A 5 10.47 -2.91 7.09
C ALA A 5 11.54 -4.00 7.04
N LEU A 6 12.38 -3.98 6.00
CA LEU A 6 13.52 -4.90 5.87
C LEU A 6 14.53 -4.71 7.01
N ALA A 7 14.95 -3.47 7.28
CA ALA A 7 15.95 -3.19 8.31
C ALA A 7 15.49 -3.48 9.75
N SER A 8 14.18 -3.35 10.02
CA SER A 8 13.59 -3.53 11.35
C SER A 8 12.99 -4.92 11.58
N GLY A 9 12.89 -5.77 10.55
CA GLY A 9 12.19 -7.05 10.62
C GLY A 9 10.67 -6.94 10.75
N LYS A 10 10.11 -5.73 10.63
CA LYS A 10 8.66 -5.48 10.67
C LYS A 10 8.05 -5.70 9.29
N THR A 11 6.76 -6.04 9.24
CA THR A 11 6.02 -6.11 7.98
C THR A 11 5.78 -4.71 7.40
N ILE A 12 5.55 -4.63 6.08
CA ILE A 12 5.17 -3.39 5.39
C ILE A 12 3.95 -2.74 6.06
N ARG A 13 2.96 -3.54 6.48
CA ARG A 13 1.74 -3.08 7.15
C ARG A 13 2.06 -2.41 8.49
N GLN A 14 2.93 -3.00 9.30
CA GLN A 14 3.32 -2.43 10.60
C GLN A 14 4.05 -1.10 10.43
N VAL A 15 5.06 -1.06 9.55
CA VAL A 15 5.81 0.18 9.31
C VAL A 15 4.91 1.26 8.70
N ALA A 16 3.96 0.90 7.83
CA ALA A 16 3.02 1.86 7.29
C ALA A 16 2.07 2.44 8.35
N ARG A 17 1.60 1.63 9.32
CA ARG A 17 0.79 2.13 10.46
C ARG A 17 1.56 3.10 11.34
N GLU A 18 2.86 2.87 11.54
CA GLU A 18 3.71 3.72 12.38
C GLU A 18 4.15 5.02 11.67
N ARG A 19 4.35 4.97 10.34
CA ARG A 19 4.98 6.06 9.58
C ARG A 19 4.02 6.93 8.80
N THR A 20 2.77 6.49 8.64
CA THR A 20 1.74 7.23 7.92
C THR A 20 0.63 7.67 8.87
N LYS A 21 -0.20 8.61 8.41
CA LYS A 21 -1.41 9.04 9.13
C LYS A 21 -2.67 8.38 8.56
N LEU A 22 -2.51 7.30 7.78
CA LEU A 22 -3.62 6.61 7.14
C LEU A 22 -4.47 5.93 8.20
N ALA A 23 -5.79 5.97 8.02
CA ALA A 23 -6.69 5.17 8.81
C ALA A 23 -6.41 3.67 8.57
N PRO A 24 -6.60 2.79 9.56
CA PRO A 24 -6.38 1.35 9.40
C PRO A 24 -7.10 0.77 8.18
N GLU A 25 -8.33 1.22 7.93
CA GLU A 25 -9.19 0.73 6.85
C GLU A 25 -8.67 1.16 5.47
N GLU A 26 -8.12 2.38 5.38
CA GLU A 26 -7.51 2.90 4.17
C GLU A 26 -6.21 2.15 3.85
N LEU A 27 -5.40 1.90 4.87
CA LEU A 27 -4.17 1.11 4.70
C LEU A 27 -4.49 -0.33 4.26
N ASP A 28 -5.52 -0.93 4.85
CA ASP A 28 -5.93 -2.28 4.51
C ASP A 28 -6.45 -2.36 3.06
N ARG A 29 -7.19 -1.33 2.61
CA ARG A 29 -7.64 -1.19 1.21
C ARG A 29 -6.49 -1.07 0.22
N LEU A 30 -5.46 -0.27 0.55
CA LEU A 30 -4.31 -0.02 -0.30
C LEU A 30 -3.37 -1.24 -0.38
N LEU A 31 -3.27 -1.99 0.71
CA LEU A 31 -2.43 -3.19 0.82
C LEU A 31 -3.22 -4.50 0.61
N ASP A 32 -4.37 -4.44 -0.06
CA ASP A 32 -5.18 -5.61 -0.40
C ASP A 32 -4.60 -6.34 -1.64
N PRO A 33 -4.06 -7.56 -1.49
CA PRO A 33 -3.44 -8.30 -2.59
C PRO A 33 -4.39 -8.57 -3.77
N SER A 34 -5.69 -8.74 -3.49
CA SER A 34 -6.70 -9.01 -4.52
C SER A 34 -6.85 -7.80 -5.44
N ARG A 35 -6.75 -6.60 -4.88
CA ARG A 35 -6.84 -5.34 -5.62
C ARG A 35 -5.55 -4.98 -6.33
N MET A 36 -4.40 -5.36 -5.77
CA MET A 36 -3.09 -5.14 -6.40
C MET A 36 -2.89 -5.97 -7.68
N THR A 37 -3.70 -7.00 -7.88
CA THR A 37 -3.64 -7.91 -9.03
C THR A 37 -4.78 -7.72 -10.02
N GLN A 38 -5.75 -6.85 -9.72
CA GLN A 38 -6.81 -6.50 -10.64
C GLN A 38 -6.27 -5.61 -11.77
N PRO A 39 -6.70 -5.83 -13.04
CA PRO A 39 -6.44 -4.88 -14.11
C PRO A 39 -6.97 -3.51 -13.68
N GLY A 40 -6.17 -2.46 -13.83
CA GLY A 40 -6.51 -1.09 -13.45
C GLY A 40 -7.66 -0.53 -14.28
N LEU A 41 -8.89 -0.96 -14.02
CA LEU A 41 -10.12 -0.37 -14.54
C LEU A 41 -10.48 0.89 -13.73
N GLU A 42 -9.58 1.87 -13.81
CA GLU A 42 -9.91 3.30 -13.96
C GLU A 42 -8.87 3.88 -14.91
N MET A 43 -8.94 3.42 -16.15
CA MET A 43 -8.28 4.07 -17.28
C MET A 43 -9.00 5.38 -17.55
N GLY A 44 -8.73 6.41 -16.73
CA GLY A 44 -8.68 7.77 -17.26
C GLY A 44 -7.59 7.81 -18.34
N PRO A 45 -7.75 8.59 -19.42
CA PRO A 45 -6.81 8.54 -20.54
C PRO A 45 -5.39 8.81 -20.01
N ALA A 46 -4.51 7.83 -20.19
CA ALA A 46 -3.09 8.03 -20.02
C ALA A 46 -2.66 9.02 -21.11
N GLY A 47 -2.65 10.32 -20.76
CA GLY A 47 -2.05 11.35 -21.58
C GLY A 47 -0.55 11.11 -21.65
N GLY A 48 -0.04 10.95 -22.87
CA GLY A 48 1.39 10.89 -23.17
C GLY A 48 2.09 12.23 -23.09
#